data_AF-A0A2M7FQ95-F1
#
_entry.id   AF-A0A2M7FQ95-F1
#
_cell.length_a   1.000
_cell.length_b   1.000
_cell.length_c   1.000
_cell.angle_alpha   90.00
_cell.angle_beta   90.00
_cell.angle_gamma   90.00
#
_symmetry.space_group_name_H-M   'P 1'
#
loop_
_entity.id
_entity.type
_entity.pdbx_description
1 polymer ?
#
loop_
_entity_poly.entity_id
_entity_poly.type
_entity_poly.pdbx_seq_one_letter_code
_entity_poly.pdbx_strand_id
1 'polypeptide(L)'
;LNVPAGQTAGYCDVTTPPTGCDQLPRIGSAIPVFKFTPSTAGAASLLPDPLRVAAKWGGFKDKNNNNKPDSAAEWDLDGDGVPDNYFLVQNPYKLKESLKKAFEAVLATDSSASNVIANSTSVNSDSRVFQARFSSADWSGDLIAYPFVGGAISTTEEWNAQALLKDNTKFDFTTRKIHINGSAGASEFKYSLLSSTDKTLLGSASVVDFLRGDRTNELTISGTGVFRKRNPNTVLGDIVHSSPFYEGGSNVVYVGANDGMLHAFKGSDSGIPGSKGTEVFAFIPREVMSKLQGLSSPAYDHTYFVDGDIVVSQATAGNGNQNILAASLGRGGRGLFALDVTHPDTFGNSSFLWEYTPSADTNAASDNDLGYILGRPNYYKMNNGKYAIVFGNGVNSPGKKAVLYIIELTSTGAIDTVRKIDTGVGTDNGMFAPTGLDTDGNGTVDLLYAGDLEAN
;
A
#
# COMPACT_ATOMS: atom_id res chain seq x y z
N LEU A 1 -37.89 22.75 -10.86
CA LEU A 1 -38.65 22.42 -12.08
C LEU A 1 -39.50 23.63 -12.44
N ASN A 2 -39.09 24.39 -13.46
CA ASN A 2 -39.71 25.65 -13.85
C ASN A 2 -40.98 25.38 -14.67
N VAL A 3 -42.11 25.21 -13.99
CA VAL A 3 -43.43 25.16 -14.63
C VAL A 3 -44.33 26.14 -13.88
N PRO A 4 -45.08 27.02 -14.56
CA PRO A 4 -46.02 27.92 -13.91
C PRO A 4 -47.03 27.15 -13.04
N ALA A 5 -47.41 27.75 -11.90
CA ALA A 5 -48.31 27.12 -10.95
C ALA A 5 -49.67 26.73 -11.60
N GLY A 6 -50.14 25.52 -11.32
CA GLY A 6 -51.39 24.98 -11.86
C GLY A 6 -51.25 24.21 -13.18
N GLN A 7 -50.04 24.05 -13.72
CA GLN A 7 -49.80 23.33 -14.97
C GLN A 7 -49.12 21.96 -14.75
N THR A 8 -49.39 21.03 -15.66
CA THR A 8 -48.83 19.68 -15.63
C THR A 8 -47.35 19.66 -15.99
N ALA A 9 -46.61 18.68 -15.47
CA ALA A 9 -45.22 18.44 -15.85
C ALA A 9 -45.10 18.25 -17.38
N GLY A 10 -44.20 19.00 -18.03
CA GLY A 10 -44.02 19.03 -19.49
C GLY A 10 -44.63 20.25 -20.21
N TYR A 11 -45.38 21.11 -19.51
CA TYR A 11 -46.05 22.27 -20.12
C TYR A 11 -45.10 23.27 -20.81
N CYS A 12 -43.86 23.42 -20.32
CA CYS A 12 -42.86 24.31 -20.93
C CYS A 12 -41.95 23.60 -21.96
N ASP A 13 -42.17 22.31 -22.25
CA ASP A 13 -41.33 21.48 -23.13
C ASP A 13 -42.01 21.28 -24.51
N VAL A 14 -42.17 22.39 -25.24
CA VAL A 14 -42.74 22.44 -26.60
C VAL A 14 -41.88 23.37 -27.46
N THR A 15 -41.95 23.21 -28.79
CA THR A 15 -41.05 23.90 -29.75
C THR A 15 -41.10 25.43 -29.67
N THR A 16 -42.17 26.02 -29.12
CA THR A 16 -42.26 27.46 -28.83
C THR A 16 -42.94 27.66 -27.47
N PRO A 17 -42.17 27.84 -26.37
CA PRO A 17 -42.73 27.90 -25.03
C PRO A 17 -43.64 29.12 -24.79
N PRO A 18 -44.71 29.01 -23.97
CA PRO A 18 -45.56 30.14 -23.58
C PRO A 18 -44.83 31.18 -22.71
N THR A 19 -45.24 32.45 -22.78
CA THR A 19 -44.57 33.62 -22.15
C THR A 19 -44.36 33.53 -20.63
N GLY A 20 -45.09 32.64 -19.94
CA GLY A 20 -44.94 32.39 -18.50
C GLY A 20 -43.79 31.46 -18.12
N CYS A 21 -43.12 30.82 -19.08
CA CYS A 21 -41.99 29.90 -18.84
C CYS A 21 -40.63 30.61 -18.79
N ASP A 22 -40.58 31.92 -19.07
CA ASP A 22 -39.34 32.68 -19.23
C ASP A 22 -38.93 33.45 -17.97
N GLN A 23 -38.65 32.82 -16.82
CA GLN A 23 -37.88 33.49 -15.75
C GLN A 23 -36.94 32.55 -14.97
N LEU A 24 -35.63 32.78 -15.11
CA LEU A 24 -34.61 32.39 -14.13
C LEU A 24 -34.36 33.56 -13.16
N PRO A 25 -34.14 33.33 -11.85
CA PRO A 25 -33.92 34.40 -10.89
C PRO A 25 -32.61 35.15 -11.18
N ARG A 26 -32.66 36.50 -11.20
CA ARG A 26 -31.46 37.34 -11.29
C ARG A 26 -30.96 37.72 -9.88
N ILE A 27 -29.64 37.76 -9.72
CA ILE A 27 -28.97 38.22 -8.49
C ILE A 27 -29.42 39.66 -8.20
N GLY A 28 -30.00 39.89 -7.01
CA GLY A 28 -30.51 41.19 -6.55
C GLY A 28 -32.03 41.31 -6.42
N SER A 29 -32.82 40.28 -6.75
CA SER A 29 -34.26 40.26 -6.42
C SER A 29 -34.51 39.88 -4.95
N ALA A 30 -35.56 40.46 -4.36
CA ALA A 30 -35.92 40.26 -2.95
C ALA A 30 -36.05 38.77 -2.59
N ILE A 31 -35.48 38.41 -1.43
CA ILE A 31 -35.51 37.05 -0.86
C ILE A 31 -36.97 36.57 -0.82
N PRO A 32 -37.30 35.35 -1.30
CA PRO A 32 -38.65 34.85 -1.21
C PRO A 32 -39.06 34.75 0.27
N VAL A 33 -40.06 35.55 0.65
CA VAL A 33 -40.70 35.46 1.96
C VAL A 33 -41.76 34.36 1.88
N PHE A 34 -41.51 33.25 2.56
CA PHE A 34 -42.49 32.18 2.70
C PHE A 34 -43.53 32.57 3.75
N LYS A 35 -44.77 32.87 3.31
CA LYS A 35 -45.91 33.03 4.23
C LYS A 35 -46.51 31.66 4.54
N PHE A 36 -46.34 31.21 5.78
CA PHE A 36 -47.03 30.03 6.29
C PHE A 36 -48.41 30.43 6.80
N THR A 37 -49.42 29.62 6.47
CA THR A 37 -50.76 29.75 7.05
C THR A 37 -50.94 28.54 7.99
N PRO A 38 -51.20 28.73 9.29
CA PRO A 38 -51.37 27.60 10.19
C PRO A 38 -52.58 26.75 9.77
N SER A 39 -52.33 25.47 9.54
CA SER A 39 -53.35 24.44 9.29
C SER A 39 -53.47 23.56 10.54
N THR A 40 -54.67 23.10 10.84
CA THR A 40 -54.93 22.12 11.92
C THR A 40 -54.66 20.67 11.48
N ALA A 41 -54.30 20.44 10.22
CA ALA A 41 -53.78 19.16 9.75
C ALA A 41 -52.28 19.09 10.04
N GLY A 42 -51.81 17.93 10.52
CA GLY A 42 -50.44 17.71 11.02
C GLY A 42 -49.35 18.39 10.18
N ALA A 43 -48.38 19.00 10.87
CA ALA A 43 -47.32 19.79 10.26
C ALA A 43 -46.67 19.06 9.08
N ALA A 44 -46.57 19.71 7.92
CA ALA A 44 -45.81 19.18 6.80
C ALA A 44 -44.37 18.88 7.26
N SER A 45 -43.96 17.62 7.18
CA SER A 45 -42.59 17.23 7.52
C SER A 45 -41.66 17.76 6.44
N LEU A 46 -40.74 18.64 6.83
CA LEU A 46 -39.66 19.07 5.95
C LEU A 46 -38.85 17.83 5.54
N LEU A 47 -38.74 17.58 4.24
CA LEU A 47 -37.86 16.51 3.76
C LEU A 47 -36.42 16.84 4.16
N PRO A 48 -35.65 15.85 4.67
CA PRO A 48 -34.22 16.02 4.90
C PRO A 48 -33.49 16.53 3.66
N ASP A 49 -32.42 17.31 3.87
CA ASP A 49 -31.52 17.74 2.80
C ASP A 49 -31.08 16.53 1.94
N PRO A 50 -31.12 16.60 0.60
CA PRO A 50 -30.66 15.51 -0.27
C PRO A 50 -29.24 15.03 0.05
N LEU A 51 -28.33 15.90 0.50
CA LEU A 51 -26.98 15.54 0.91
C LEU A 51 -26.97 14.76 2.23
N ARG A 52 -27.94 15.02 3.13
CA ARG A 52 -28.13 14.24 4.36
C ARG A 52 -28.59 12.82 4.02
N VAL A 53 -29.46 12.68 3.02
CA VAL A 53 -29.86 11.37 2.52
C VAL A 53 -28.67 10.67 1.86
N ALA A 54 -27.93 11.36 0.99
CA ALA A 54 -26.72 10.79 0.37
C ALA A 54 -25.67 10.35 1.40
N ALA A 55 -25.47 11.11 2.47
CA ALA A 55 -24.59 10.74 3.56
C ALA A 55 -25.07 9.44 4.25
N LYS A 56 -26.34 9.38 4.67
CA LYS A 56 -26.91 8.17 5.29
C LYS A 56 -26.73 6.91 4.43
N TRP A 57 -26.97 7.01 3.12
CA TRP A 57 -26.93 5.86 2.21
C TRP A 57 -25.54 5.59 1.63
N GLY A 58 -24.63 6.55 1.67
CA GLY A 58 -23.30 6.49 1.05
C GLY A 58 -22.16 6.14 1.99
N GLY A 59 -22.37 6.11 3.31
CA GLY A 59 -21.29 5.80 4.27
C GLY A 59 -21.73 5.17 5.58
N PHE A 60 -22.84 4.44 5.58
CA PHE A 60 -23.23 3.61 6.72
C PHE A 60 -22.38 2.34 6.77
N LYS A 61 -22.10 1.86 7.99
CA LYS A 61 -21.45 0.56 8.22
C LYS A 61 -22.52 -0.49 8.45
N ASP A 62 -22.74 -1.34 7.45
CA ASP A 62 -23.70 -2.44 7.52
C ASP A 62 -23.27 -3.45 8.58
N LYS A 63 -23.98 -3.49 9.71
CA LYS A 63 -23.66 -4.38 10.84
C LYS A 63 -24.48 -5.66 10.82
N ASN A 64 -25.57 -5.68 10.07
CA ASN A 64 -26.50 -6.79 10.02
C ASN A 64 -26.53 -7.49 8.63
N ASN A 65 -25.65 -7.07 7.71
CA ASN A 65 -25.45 -7.57 6.35
C ASN A 65 -26.71 -7.51 5.47
N ASN A 66 -27.54 -6.47 5.62
CA ASN A 66 -28.77 -6.32 4.85
C ASN A 66 -28.69 -5.25 3.72
N ASN A 67 -27.52 -4.62 3.54
CA ASN A 67 -27.23 -3.52 2.63
C ASN A 67 -28.16 -2.30 2.79
N LYS A 68 -28.67 -2.04 3.99
CA LYS A 68 -29.58 -0.92 4.28
C LYS A 68 -29.17 -0.21 5.58
N PRO A 69 -29.22 1.13 5.64
CA PRO A 69 -29.01 1.89 6.86
C PRO A 69 -30.29 1.90 7.72
N ASP A 70 -30.75 0.72 8.15
CA ASP A 70 -32.01 0.55 8.87
C ASP A 70 -31.85 0.53 10.39
N SER A 71 -30.64 0.33 10.90
CA SER A 71 -30.30 0.52 12.30
C SER A 71 -29.57 1.85 12.53
N ALA A 72 -29.95 2.61 13.57
CA ALA A 72 -29.26 3.85 13.92
C ALA A 72 -27.76 3.63 14.17
N ALA A 73 -27.39 2.49 14.77
CA ALA A 73 -26.00 2.13 15.05
C ALA A 73 -25.12 1.90 13.79
N GLU A 74 -25.71 1.92 12.59
CA GLU A 74 -25.02 1.78 11.30
C GLU A 74 -24.66 3.11 10.66
N TRP A 75 -25.41 4.18 10.95
CA TRP A 75 -25.24 5.49 10.31
C TRP A 75 -25.19 6.69 11.26
N ASP A 76 -25.61 6.53 12.51
CA ASP A 76 -25.73 7.57 13.56
C ASP A 76 -25.31 6.96 14.92
N LEU A 77 -24.00 6.88 15.14
CA LEU A 77 -23.42 6.27 16.33
C LEU A 77 -23.56 7.16 17.57
N ASP A 78 -23.53 8.49 17.39
CA ASP A 78 -23.67 9.46 18.48
C ASP A 78 -25.14 9.75 18.87
N GLY A 79 -26.09 9.25 18.09
CA GLY A 79 -27.53 9.26 18.37
C GLY A 79 -28.18 10.62 18.20
N ASP A 80 -27.54 11.54 17.45
CA ASP A 80 -28.01 12.90 17.26
C ASP A 80 -29.05 13.05 16.13
N GLY A 81 -29.37 11.96 15.43
CA GLY A 81 -30.32 11.91 14.32
C GLY A 81 -29.74 12.39 12.98
N VAL A 82 -28.43 12.64 12.94
CA VAL A 82 -27.65 13.09 11.80
C VAL A 82 -26.65 12.00 11.41
N PRO A 83 -26.51 11.65 10.12
CA PRO A 83 -25.51 10.68 9.74
C PRO A 83 -24.09 11.11 10.13
N ASP A 84 -23.29 10.20 10.68
CA ASP A 84 -21.92 10.49 11.16
C ASP A 84 -21.01 11.07 10.05
N ASN A 85 -21.31 10.75 8.80
CA ASN A 85 -20.62 11.23 7.60
C ASN A 85 -21.29 12.47 6.94
N TYR A 86 -22.29 13.07 7.58
CA TYR A 86 -22.95 14.28 7.12
C TYR A 86 -22.41 15.53 7.83
N PHE A 87 -21.78 16.41 7.05
CA PHE A 87 -21.16 17.63 7.56
C PHE A 87 -21.94 18.87 7.12
N LEU A 88 -22.90 19.31 7.94
CA LEU A 88 -23.65 20.54 7.67
C LEU A 88 -22.93 21.77 8.23
N VAL A 89 -22.28 22.54 7.36
CA VAL A 89 -21.67 23.81 7.73
C VAL A 89 -22.63 24.96 7.45
N GLN A 90 -23.52 25.24 8.41
CA GLN A 90 -24.31 26.49 8.41
C GLN A 90 -23.69 27.56 9.31
N ASN A 91 -22.77 27.17 10.20
CA ASN A 91 -22.11 28.05 11.14
C ASN A 91 -20.58 27.92 10.98
N PRO A 92 -19.85 28.98 10.61
CA PRO A 92 -18.40 28.95 10.43
C PRO A 92 -17.63 28.56 11.70
N TYR A 93 -18.22 28.73 12.90
CA TYR A 93 -17.61 28.24 14.15
C TYR A 93 -17.59 26.70 14.27
N LYS A 94 -18.53 26.01 13.61
CA LYS A 94 -18.59 24.54 13.57
C LYS A 94 -17.81 23.93 12.40
N LEU A 95 -17.31 24.75 11.48
CA LEU A 95 -16.53 24.30 10.33
C LEU A 95 -15.26 23.55 10.77
N LYS A 96 -14.54 24.07 11.77
CA LYS A 96 -13.33 23.44 12.31
C LYS A 96 -13.61 22.05 12.87
N GLU A 97 -14.64 21.91 13.70
CA GLU A 97 -15.03 20.62 14.28
C GLU A 97 -15.57 19.65 13.23
N SER A 98 -16.30 20.15 12.22
CA SER A 98 -16.80 19.32 11.12
C SER A 98 -15.67 18.81 10.22
N LEU A 99 -14.69 19.66 9.90
CA LEU A 99 -13.49 19.25 9.17
C LEU A 99 -12.65 18.27 10.00
N LYS A 100 -12.51 18.50 11.31
CA LYS A 100 -11.84 17.57 12.22
C LYS A 100 -12.53 16.21 12.22
N LYS A 101 -13.85 16.16 12.41
CA LYS A 101 -14.64 14.91 12.33
C LYS A 101 -14.50 14.23 10.97
N ALA A 102 -14.49 14.99 9.87
CA ALA A 102 -14.28 14.44 8.53
C ALA A 102 -12.90 13.81 8.37
N PHE A 103 -11.84 14.46 8.84
CA PHE A 103 -10.49 13.89 8.83
C PHE A 103 -10.35 12.70 9.79
N GLU A 104 -10.96 12.74 10.98
CA GLU A 104 -11.00 11.60 11.91
C GLU A 104 -11.74 10.39 11.33
N ALA A 105 -12.85 10.61 10.61
CA ALA A 105 -13.57 9.56 9.91
C ALA A 105 -12.75 8.93 8.77
N VAL A 106 -12.01 9.75 8.00
CA VAL A 106 -11.05 9.26 6.99
C VAL A 106 -9.92 8.47 7.66
N LEU A 107 -9.36 8.97 8.76
CA LEU A 107 -8.31 8.29 9.51
C LEU A 107 -8.75 6.95 10.10
N ALA A 108 -10.02 6.84 10.54
CA ALA A 108 -10.61 5.63 11.11
C ALA A 108 -11.12 4.62 10.06
N THR A 109 -10.88 4.86 8.78
CA THR A 109 -11.28 3.95 7.70
C THR A 109 -10.15 2.96 7.40
N ASP A 110 -10.39 1.67 7.64
CA ASP A 110 -9.52 0.61 7.11
C ASP A 110 -9.63 0.60 5.58
N SER A 111 -8.50 0.75 4.89
CA SER A 111 -8.47 0.91 3.45
C SER A 111 -7.53 -0.11 2.80
N SER A 112 -7.76 -0.38 1.52
CA SER A 112 -6.85 -1.13 0.67
C SER A 112 -6.32 -0.15 -0.39
N ALA A 113 -5.11 0.36 -0.19
CA ALA A 113 -4.44 1.24 -1.17
C ALA A 113 -3.48 0.46 -2.09
N SER A 114 -3.21 -0.81 -1.79
CA SER A 114 -2.30 -1.65 -2.54
C SER A 114 -3.03 -2.47 -3.61
N ASN A 115 -2.31 -2.85 -4.66
CA ASN A 115 -2.83 -3.66 -5.75
C ASN A 115 -3.29 -5.04 -5.25
N VAL A 116 -4.38 -5.53 -5.81
CA VAL A 116 -4.89 -6.89 -5.61
C VAL A 116 -4.15 -7.83 -6.56
N ILE A 117 -3.49 -8.87 -6.06
CA ILE A 117 -2.71 -9.80 -6.88
C ILE A 117 -3.33 -11.19 -6.82
N ALA A 118 -3.54 -11.80 -7.99
CA ALA A 118 -3.99 -13.18 -8.12
C ALA A 118 -2.79 -14.13 -8.29
N ASN A 119 -2.88 -15.32 -7.70
CA ASN A 119 -1.82 -16.33 -7.72
C ASN A 119 -1.72 -17.08 -9.06
N SER A 120 -2.60 -16.83 -10.02
CA SER A 120 -2.73 -17.67 -11.22
C SER A 120 -3.21 -16.90 -12.45
N THR A 121 -2.57 -17.13 -13.60
CA THR A 121 -2.97 -16.65 -14.94
C THR A 121 -4.12 -17.49 -15.57
N SER A 122 -4.54 -18.55 -14.88
CA SER A 122 -5.69 -19.39 -15.21
C SER A 122 -6.45 -19.75 -13.94
N VAL A 123 -7.77 -19.84 -14.03
CA VAL A 123 -8.66 -20.03 -12.87
C VAL A 123 -8.79 -21.52 -12.56
N ASN A 124 -8.37 -21.95 -11.36
CA ASN A 124 -8.55 -23.32 -10.86
C ASN A 124 -8.96 -23.31 -9.36
N SER A 125 -9.18 -24.49 -8.77
CA SER A 125 -9.61 -24.64 -7.36
C SER A 125 -8.56 -24.21 -6.31
N ASP A 126 -7.30 -24.07 -6.71
CA ASP A 126 -6.21 -23.56 -5.88
C ASP A 126 -5.90 -22.08 -6.14
N SER A 127 -6.67 -21.43 -7.03
CA SER A 127 -6.56 -20.00 -7.28
C SER A 127 -6.90 -19.21 -6.03
N ARG A 128 -6.12 -18.17 -5.76
CA ARG A 128 -6.19 -17.30 -4.60
C ARG A 128 -5.91 -15.88 -5.04
N VAL A 129 -6.52 -14.95 -4.32
CA VAL A 129 -6.25 -13.53 -4.45
C VAL A 129 -5.64 -13.05 -3.14
N PHE A 130 -4.46 -12.47 -3.23
CA PHE A 130 -3.78 -11.83 -2.13
C PHE A 130 -4.07 -10.33 -2.17
N GLN A 131 -4.53 -9.80 -1.04
CA GLN A 131 -4.84 -8.39 -0.87
C GLN A 131 -4.05 -7.85 0.32
N ALA A 132 -3.28 -6.80 0.06
CA ALA A 132 -2.68 -5.98 1.11
C ALA A 132 -3.66 -4.90 1.59
N ARG A 133 -3.64 -4.63 2.90
CA ARG A 133 -4.44 -3.60 3.57
C ARG A 133 -3.60 -2.76 4.50
N PHE A 134 -4.12 -1.56 4.80
CA PHE A 134 -3.58 -0.71 5.84
C PHE A 134 -4.70 0.00 6.62
N SER A 135 -4.37 0.39 7.85
CA SER A 135 -5.20 1.26 8.67
C SER A 135 -4.46 2.58 8.93
N SER A 136 -5.01 3.70 8.48
CA SER A 136 -4.44 5.03 8.77
C SER A 136 -4.60 5.47 10.23
N ALA A 137 -5.42 4.76 11.00
CA ALA A 137 -5.66 5.08 12.41
C ALA A 137 -4.45 4.74 13.27
N ASP A 138 -3.78 3.62 12.98
CA ASP A 138 -2.69 3.10 13.80
C ASP A 138 -1.48 2.61 12.99
N TRP A 139 -1.49 2.81 11.66
CA TRP A 139 -0.45 2.42 10.73
C TRP A 139 -0.12 0.92 10.78
N SER A 140 -1.13 0.10 11.04
CA SER A 140 -1.04 -1.35 10.93
C SER A 140 -1.41 -1.83 9.53
N GLY A 141 -0.84 -2.97 9.13
CA GLY A 141 -1.15 -3.61 7.85
C GLY A 141 -1.64 -5.05 8.00
N ASP A 142 -2.19 -5.57 6.91
CA ASP A 142 -2.59 -6.96 6.79
C ASP A 142 -2.31 -7.49 5.38
N LEU A 143 -2.05 -8.79 5.28
CA LEU A 143 -2.01 -9.54 4.04
C LEU A 143 -3.06 -10.64 4.14
N ILE A 144 -4.07 -10.57 3.28
CA ILE A 144 -5.23 -11.46 3.31
C ILE A 144 -5.24 -12.30 2.04
N ALA A 145 -5.52 -13.59 2.17
CA ALA A 145 -5.76 -14.48 1.06
C ALA A 145 -7.25 -14.83 0.95
N TYR A 146 -7.83 -14.62 -0.23
CA TYR A 146 -9.17 -15.05 -0.59
C TYR A 146 -9.10 -16.22 -1.56
N PRO A 147 -9.72 -17.37 -1.26
CA PRO A 147 -9.72 -18.51 -2.16
C PRO A 147 -10.70 -18.29 -3.30
N PHE A 148 -10.42 -18.89 -4.45
CA PHE A 148 -11.35 -18.96 -5.56
C PHE A 148 -12.22 -20.21 -5.41
N VAL A 149 -13.54 -20.02 -5.26
CA VAL A 149 -14.48 -21.12 -5.01
C VAL A 149 -15.68 -20.98 -5.96
N GLY A 150 -15.96 -22.05 -6.73
CA GLY A 150 -17.19 -22.13 -7.52
C GLY A 150 -17.32 -21.09 -8.66
N GLY A 151 -16.21 -20.61 -9.22
CA GLY A 151 -16.24 -19.64 -10.33
C GLY A 151 -16.16 -18.17 -9.90
N ALA A 152 -16.02 -17.88 -8.61
CA ALA A 152 -15.83 -16.53 -8.08
C ALA A 152 -14.78 -16.49 -6.96
N ILE A 153 -14.27 -15.29 -6.67
CA ILE A 153 -13.46 -15.03 -5.47
C ILE A 153 -14.40 -15.12 -4.26
N SER A 154 -14.03 -15.92 -3.27
CA SER A 154 -14.76 -16.03 -2.01
C SER A 154 -14.79 -14.69 -1.27
N THR A 155 -15.92 -14.34 -0.68
CA THR A 155 -16.04 -13.20 0.25
C THR A 155 -15.49 -13.53 1.64
N THR A 156 -15.25 -14.80 1.94
CA THR A 156 -14.62 -15.27 3.16
C THR A 156 -13.14 -15.48 2.91
N GLU A 157 -12.31 -14.84 3.73
CA GLU A 157 -10.85 -15.03 3.74
C GLU A 157 -10.48 -16.48 4.11
N GLU A 158 -9.44 -17.01 3.47
CA GLU A 158 -8.85 -18.31 3.82
C GLU A 158 -7.84 -18.17 4.97
N TRP A 159 -7.06 -17.09 4.96
CA TRP A 159 -6.16 -16.71 6.03
C TRP A 159 -5.83 -15.21 5.94
N ASN A 160 -5.43 -14.63 7.06
CA ASN A 160 -4.85 -13.29 7.14
C ASN A 160 -3.59 -13.30 8.03
N ALA A 161 -2.62 -12.43 7.72
CA ALA A 161 -1.35 -12.37 8.42
C ALA A 161 -1.51 -11.85 9.86
N GLN A 162 -2.41 -10.90 10.11
CA GLN A 162 -2.62 -10.36 11.46
C GLN A 162 -3.00 -11.46 12.48
N ALA A 163 -3.96 -12.32 12.15
CA ALA A 163 -4.44 -13.39 13.02
C ALA A 163 -3.30 -14.35 13.41
N LEU A 164 -2.39 -14.63 12.49
CA LEU A 164 -1.24 -15.50 12.73
C LEU A 164 -0.14 -14.80 13.55
N LEU A 165 0.09 -13.50 13.30
CA LEU A 165 1.05 -12.70 14.07
C LEU A 165 0.56 -12.36 15.49
N LYS A 166 -0.75 -12.46 15.75
CA LYS A 166 -1.35 -12.34 17.09
C LYS A 166 -1.26 -13.63 17.90
N ASP A 167 -1.35 -14.78 17.24
CA ASP A 167 -1.42 -16.07 17.91
C ASP A 167 -0.04 -16.49 18.43
N ASN A 168 0.17 -16.41 19.75
CA ASN A 168 1.43 -16.79 20.39
C ASN A 168 1.81 -18.28 20.23
N THR A 169 0.92 -19.12 19.69
CA THR A 169 1.26 -20.51 19.29
C THR A 169 1.83 -20.60 17.87
N LYS A 170 1.65 -19.54 17.07
CA LYS A 170 2.09 -19.41 15.68
C LYS A 170 3.18 -18.36 15.49
N PHE A 171 3.25 -17.40 16.40
CA PHE A 171 4.20 -16.29 16.38
C PHE A 171 5.04 -16.25 17.66
N ASP A 172 6.36 -16.23 17.47
CA ASP A 172 7.33 -16.01 18.52
C ASP A 172 8.47 -15.12 17.98
N PHE A 173 8.58 -13.92 18.54
CA PHE A 173 9.58 -12.93 18.11
C PHE A 173 11.03 -13.44 18.30
N THR A 174 11.26 -14.40 19.21
CA THR A 174 12.60 -14.94 19.48
C THR A 174 13.07 -15.90 18.39
N THR A 175 12.13 -16.56 17.71
CA THR A 175 12.41 -17.51 16.61
C THR A 175 12.10 -16.92 15.23
N ARG A 176 11.49 -15.75 15.16
CA ARG A 176 11.21 -15.00 13.91
C ARG A 176 12.48 -14.77 13.09
N LYS A 177 12.48 -15.21 11.83
CA LYS A 177 13.61 -15.13 10.91
C LYS A 177 13.66 -13.79 10.17
N ILE A 178 14.18 -12.76 10.81
CA ILE A 178 14.40 -11.45 10.19
C ILE A 178 15.87 -11.32 9.82
N HIS A 179 16.16 -10.90 8.60
CA HIS A 179 17.51 -10.76 8.07
C HIS A 179 17.82 -9.32 7.68
N ILE A 180 19.10 -8.97 7.73
CA ILE A 180 19.66 -7.68 7.29
C ILE A 180 20.87 -7.94 6.39
N ASN A 181 21.29 -6.91 5.66
CA ASN A 181 22.59 -6.91 5.00
C ASN A 181 23.73 -6.82 6.05
N GLY A 182 24.40 -7.95 6.29
CA GLY A 182 25.58 -8.08 7.16
C GLY A 182 26.90 -8.02 6.39
N SER A 183 28.02 -8.14 7.11
CA SER A 183 29.37 -7.98 6.53
C SER A 183 29.78 -9.07 5.52
N ALA A 184 29.11 -10.22 5.53
CA ALA A 184 29.41 -11.37 4.66
C ALA A 184 28.17 -11.84 3.88
N GLY A 185 27.16 -10.99 3.69
CA GLY A 185 25.85 -11.37 3.15
C GLY A 185 24.74 -11.25 4.21
N ALA A 186 23.63 -11.98 4.04
CA ALA A 186 22.52 -11.86 4.98
C ALA A 186 22.94 -12.30 6.40
N SER A 187 22.50 -11.56 7.40
CA SER A 187 22.69 -11.85 8.82
C SER A 187 21.37 -11.73 9.56
N GLU A 188 21.16 -12.51 10.61
CA GLU A 188 19.93 -12.42 11.39
C GLU A 188 19.90 -11.10 12.19
N PHE A 189 18.73 -10.44 12.19
CA PHE A 189 18.47 -9.20 12.90
C PHE A 189 18.31 -9.45 14.41
N LYS A 190 19.42 -9.74 15.09
CA LYS A 190 19.49 -9.88 16.54
C LYS A 190 20.54 -8.93 17.08
N TYR A 191 20.25 -8.25 18.19
CA TYR A 191 21.15 -7.23 18.74
C TYR A 191 22.58 -7.73 18.95
N SER A 192 22.76 -8.99 19.38
CA SER A 192 24.08 -9.60 19.55
C SER A 192 24.88 -9.73 18.25
N LEU A 193 24.20 -9.92 17.11
CA LEU A 193 24.78 -10.12 15.78
C LEU A 193 24.94 -8.82 14.98
N LEU A 194 24.40 -7.71 15.48
CA LEU A 194 24.53 -6.40 14.84
C LEU A 194 25.96 -5.87 14.91
N SER A 195 26.34 -5.14 13.86
CA SER A 195 27.58 -4.36 13.81
C SER A 195 27.56 -3.23 14.86
N SER A 196 28.73 -2.69 15.21
CA SER A 196 28.81 -1.54 16.13
C SER A 196 28.06 -0.31 15.62
N THR A 197 28.05 -0.09 14.30
CA THR A 197 27.29 0.98 13.64
C THR A 197 25.79 0.77 13.82
N ASP A 198 25.28 -0.43 13.57
CA ASP A 198 23.85 -0.74 13.67
C ASP A 198 23.36 -0.69 15.12
N LYS A 199 24.19 -1.14 16.07
CA LYS A 199 23.91 -0.98 17.51
C LYS A 199 23.78 0.48 17.91
N THR A 200 24.60 1.37 17.32
CA THR A 200 24.52 2.81 17.59
C THR A 200 23.24 3.41 17.02
N LEU A 201 22.83 3.00 15.81
CA LEU A 201 21.59 3.47 15.19
C LEU A 201 20.33 3.04 15.96
N LEU A 202 20.30 1.80 16.46
CA LEU A 202 19.12 1.22 17.11
C LEU A 202 19.10 1.47 18.63
N GLY A 203 20.26 1.70 19.24
CA GLY A 203 20.42 2.12 20.63
C GLY A 203 20.41 0.99 21.66
N SER A 204 19.48 0.03 21.58
CA SER A 204 19.38 -1.05 22.58
C SER A 204 18.86 -2.38 22.02
N ALA A 205 19.10 -3.46 22.78
CA ALA A 205 18.51 -4.76 22.49
C ALA A 205 16.97 -4.74 22.56
N SER A 206 16.41 -3.98 23.50
CA SER A 206 14.95 -3.85 23.64
C SER A 206 14.28 -3.20 22.42
N VAL A 207 14.94 -2.25 21.75
CA VAL A 207 14.44 -1.68 20.49
C VAL A 207 14.44 -2.75 19.38
N VAL A 208 15.52 -3.53 19.28
CA VAL A 208 15.59 -4.64 18.31
C VAL A 208 14.51 -5.68 18.58
N ASP A 209 14.32 -6.09 19.83
CA ASP A 209 13.29 -7.06 20.21
C ASP A 209 11.89 -6.51 19.92
N PHE A 210 11.62 -5.23 20.19
CA PHE A 210 10.38 -4.56 19.81
C PHE A 210 10.11 -4.62 18.30
N LEU A 211 11.12 -4.27 17.49
CA LEU A 211 11.05 -4.33 16.02
C LEU A 211 10.84 -5.77 15.51
N ARG A 212 11.40 -6.76 16.22
CA ARG A 212 11.14 -8.18 15.94
C ARG A 212 9.73 -8.63 16.33
N GLY A 213 9.07 -7.90 17.21
CA GLY A 213 7.67 -8.14 17.60
C GLY A 213 7.44 -8.32 19.10
N ASP A 214 8.45 -8.15 19.95
CA ASP A 214 8.25 -8.12 21.41
C ASP A 214 7.35 -6.94 21.79
N ARG A 215 6.40 -7.21 22.69
CA ARG A 215 5.43 -6.23 23.18
C ARG A 215 5.67 -5.84 24.64
N THR A 216 6.65 -6.46 25.31
CA THR A 216 6.85 -6.33 26.77
C THR A 216 7.07 -4.88 27.23
N ASN A 217 7.71 -4.06 26.39
CA ASN A 217 8.03 -2.67 26.71
C ASN A 217 7.09 -1.64 26.06
N GLU A 218 5.99 -2.09 25.44
CA GLU A 218 4.98 -1.19 24.86
C GLU A 218 4.20 -0.44 25.93
N LEU A 219 3.82 0.80 25.60
CA LEU A 219 2.94 1.59 26.44
C LEU A 219 1.58 0.89 26.61
N THR A 220 1.26 0.63 27.87
CA THR A 220 -0.05 0.14 28.31
C THR A 220 -1.04 1.30 28.46
N ILE A 221 -2.33 0.97 28.61
CA ILE A 221 -3.37 1.97 28.90
C ILE A 221 -3.07 2.73 30.21
N SER A 222 -2.38 2.08 31.15
CA SER A 222 -1.94 2.67 32.42
C SER A 222 -0.67 3.53 32.30
N GLY A 223 -0.11 3.70 31.09
CA GLY A 223 1.10 4.51 30.85
C GLY A 223 2.41 3.83 31.23
N THR A 224 2.40 2.53 31.59
CA THR A 224 3.62 1.74 31.82
C THR A 224 4.20 1.27 30.48
N GLY A 225 5.50 1.40 30.27
CA GLY A 225 6.21 1.08 29.03
C GLY A 225 7.02 2.27 28.51
N VAL A 226 7.92 2.03 27.56
CA VAL A 226 8.74 3.08 26.94
C VAL A 226 8.56 3.16 25.43
N PHE A 227 8.00 2.12 24.81
CA PHE A 227 7.78 2.07 23.37
C PHE A 227 6.34 2.40 23.00
N ARG A 228 6.15 2.85 21.76
CA ARG A 228 4.82 3.03 21.15
C ARG A 228 3.96 1.80 21.36
N LYS A 229 2.69 2.05 21.71
CA LYS A 229 1.64 1.02 21.68
C LYS A 229 1.29 0.72 20.22
N ARG A 230 1.44 -0.53 19.79
CA ARG A 230 1.01 -0.99 18.45
C ARG A 230 -0.42 -1.52 18.49
N ASN A 231 -0.97 -1.81 17.31
CA ASN A 231 -2.23 -2.56 17.19
C ASN A 231 -2.11 -3.89 17.95
N PRO A 232 -3.10 -4.29 18.78
CA PRO A 232 -3.03 -5.52 19.56
C PRO A 232 -3.16 -6.80 18.72
N ASN A 233 -3.66 -6.70 17.49
CA ASN A 233 -3.85 -7.83 16.58
C ASN A 233 -2.67 -8.05 15.64
N THR A 234 -1.72 -7.13 15.52
CA THR A 234 -0.61 -7.31 14.57
C THR A 234 0.63 -6.52 14.93
N VAL A 235 1.77 -7.04 14.51
CA VAL A 235 3.06 -6.34 14.52
C VAL A 235 3.47 -5.89 13.10
N LEU A 236 2.69 -6.27 12.08
CA LEU A 236 2.92 -5.91 10.68
C LEU A 236 2.59 -4.43 10.46
N GLY A 237 3.53 -3.71 9.86
CA GLY A 237 3.34 -2.33 9.45
C GLY A 237 2.35 -2.19 8.29
N ASP A 238 1.87 -0.98 8.04
CA ASP A 238 0.99 -0.69 6.91
C ASP A 238 1.61 -1.06 5.56
N ILE A 239 0.78 -1.59 4.66
CA ILE A 239 1.12 -1.90 3.28
C ILE A 239 0.31 -0.97 2.37
N VAL A 240 0.93 0.14 1.96
CA VAL A 240 0.24 1.21 1.22
C VAL A 240 0.43 1.03 -0.28
N HIS A 241 1.68 1.06 -0.75
CA HIS A 241 1.97 1.04 -2.19
C HIS A 241 2.72 -0.21 -2.66
N SER A 242 3.34 -0.96 -1.74
CA SER A 242 3.94 -2.26 -2.09
C SER A 242 2.84 -3.24 -2.51
N SER A 243 3.06 -3.93 -3.63
CA SER A 243 2.09 -4.89 -4.18
C SER A 243 2.53 -6.33 -3.88
N PRO A 244 1.67 -7.20 -3.32
CA PRO A 244 2.05 -8.57 -2.97
C PRO A 244 2.42 -9.45 -4.17
N PHE A 245 3.68 -9.80 -4.37
CA PHE A 245 4.08 -10.68 -5.47
C PHE A 245 3.99 -12.16 -5.05
N TYR A 246 3.22 -12.98 -5.77
CA TYR A 246 3.18 -14.43 -5.55
C TYR A 246 4.13 -15.19 -6.49
N GLU A 247 5.01 -16.00 -5.91
CA GLU A 247 5.90 -16.92 -6.61
C GLU A 247 5.35 -18.35 -6.51
N GLY A 248 4.92 -18.90 -7.64
CA GLY A 248 4.18 -20.17 -7.69
C GLY A 248 5.02 -21.43 -7.45
N GLY A 249 6.34 -21.40 -7.69
CA GLY A 249 7.22 -22.54 -7.48
C GLY A 249 7.36 -22.92 -6.01
N SER A 250 7.62 -21.93 -5.16
CA SER A 250 7.76 -22.08 -3.70
C SER A 250 6.45 -21.87 -2.93
N ASN A 251 5.40 -21.37 -3.59
CA ASN A 251 4.13 -20.97 -2.98
C ASN A 251 4.28 -19.88 -1.92
N VAL A 252 5.09 -18.85 -2.21
CA VAL A 252 5.36 -17.74 -1.28
C VAL A 252 4.88 -16.41 -1.86
N VAL A 253 4.30 -15.59 -1.00
CA VAL A 253 3.90 -14.21 -1.30
C VAL A 253 4.89 -13.27 -0.65
N TYR A 254 5.46 -12.36 -1.42
CA TYR A 254 6.39 -11.32 -0.97
C TYR A 254 5.70 -9.97 -0.95
N VAL A 255 5.87 -9.21 0.12
CA VAL A 255 5.27 -7.87 0.24
C VAL A 255 6.13 -6.96 1.12
N GLY A 256 6.31 -5.71 0.71
CA GLY A 256 6.95 -4.69 1.52
C GLY A 256 5.97 -4.05 2.50
N ALA A 257 6.43 -3.75 3.71
CA ALA A 257 5.65 -3.06 4.73
C ALA A 257 6.44 -1.90 5.37
N ASN A 258 5.69 -0.94 5.92
CA ASN A 258 6.23 0.26 6.57
C ASN A 258 6.64 0.03 8.04
N ASP A 259 6.84 -1.22 8.44
CA ASP A 259 7.58 -1.60 9.66
C ASP A 259 9.08 -1.82 9.40
N GLY A 260 9.54 -1.56 8.17
CA GLY A 260 10.95 -1.65 7.79
C GLY A 260 11.31 -2.83 6.90
N MET A 261 10.36 -3.72 6.63
CA MET A 261 10.66 -5.07 6.15
C MET A 261 9.99 -5.39 4.81
N LEU A 262 10.69 -6.18 4.00
CA LEU A 262 10.07 -7.09 3.05
C LEU A 262 9.72 -8.37 3.80
N HIS A 263 8.47 -8.82 3.69
CA HIS A 263 7.99 -10.06 4.30
C HIS A 263 7.74 -11.13 3.24
N ALA A 264 8.02 -12.38 3.60
CA ALA A 264 7.69 -13.56 2.83
C ALA A 264 6.67 -14.41 3.61
N PHE A 265 5.46 -14.57 3.09
CA PHE A 265 4.38 -15.36 3.70
C PHE A 265 4.05 -16.58 2.85
N LYS A 266 3.71 -17.69 3.49
CA LYS A 266 3.20 -18.87 2.78
C LYS A 266 1.85 -18.60 2.13
N GLY A 267 1.76 -18.74 0.82
CA GLY A 267 0.51 -18.58 0.07
C GLY A 267 -0.49 -19.71 0.33
N SER A 268 -0.02 -20.94 0.48
CA SER A 268 -0.83 -22.14 0.68
C SER A 268 -0.14 -23.16 1.60
N ASP A 269 -0.82 -24.25 1.92
CA ASP A 269 -0.24 -25.38 2.66
C ASP A 269 0.68 -26.25 1.78
N SER A 270 0.72 -25.99 0.47
CA SER A 270 1.62 -26.64 -0.49
C SER A 270 2.94 -25.88 -0.65
N GLY A 271 3.97 -26.53 -1.21
CA GLY A 271 5.30 -25.94 -1.39
C GLY A 271 6.20 -26.20 -0.19
N ILE A 272 6.77 -25.14 0.39
CA ILE A 272 7.65 -25.24 1.56
C ILE A 272 6.92 -25.77 2.82
N PRO A 273 7.59 -26.28 3.87
CA PRO A 273 6.94 -26.77 5.10
C PRO A 273 6.18 -25.70 5.90
N GLY A 274 5.24 -26.09 6.78
CA GLY A 274 4.47 -25.18 7.65
C GLY A 274 3.03 -24.91 7.18
N SER A 275 2.29 -24.05 7.88
CA SER A 275 0.90 -23.69 7.54
C SER A 275 0.82 -22.44 6.66
N LYS A 276 -0.18 -22.34 5.79
CA LYS A 276 -0.49 -21.13 5.02
C LYS A 276 -0.60 -19.88 5.90
N GLY A 277 -0.24 -18.74 5.33
CA GLY A 277 -0.15 -17.45 6.01
C GLY A 277 1.01 -17.29 6.99
N THR A 278 1.77 -18.36 7.30
CA THR A 278 2.92 -18.26 8.20
C THR A 278 4.03 -17.42 7.56
N GLU A 279 4.62 -16.50 8.31
CA GLU A 279 5.79 -15.73 7.89
C GLU A 279 7.02 -16.65 7.83
N VAL A 280 7.64 -16.74 6.66
CA VAL A 280 8.78 -17.60 6.37
C VAL A 280 10.09 -16.90 6.77
N PHE A 281 10.25 -15.67 6.30
CA PHE A 281 11.32 -14.77 6.67
C PHE A 281 10.89 -13.32 6.41
N ALA A 282 11.66 -12.38 6.97
CA ALA A 282 11.61 -10.98 6.59
C ALA A 282 13.03 -10.45 6.32
N PHE A 283 13.14 -9.39 5.50
CA PHE A 283 14.41 -8.75 5.18
C PHE A 283 14.31 -7.23 5.37
N ILE A 284 15.31 -6.64 6.02
CA ILE A 284 15.44 -5.20 6.27
C ILE A 284 16.59 -4.65 5.40
N PRO A 285 16.28 -3.78 4.42
CA PRO A 285 17.30 -3.10 3.63
C PRO A 285 18.15 -2.13 4.45
N ARG A 286 19.43 -1.97 4.09
CA ARG A 286 20.37 -1.06 4.77
C ARG A 286 19.90 0.40 4.74
N GLU A 287 19.29 0.85 3.65
CA GLU A 287 18.82 2.24 3.47
C GLU A 287 17.81 2.68 4.54
N VAL A 288 17.02 1.76 5.09
CA VAL A 288 15.99 2.09 6.08
C VAL A 288 16.44 1.90 7.52
N MET A 289 17.63 1.31 7.75
CA MET A 289 18.15 0.94 9.07
C MET A 289 18.17 2.12 10.07
N SER A 290 18.55 3.31 9.59
CA SER A 290 18.65 4.52 10.42
C SER A 290 17.29 5.05 10.89
N LYS A 291 16.19 4.64 10.25
CA LYS A 291 14.83 5.09 10.57
C LYS A 291 14.11 4.15 11.53
N LEU A 292 14.56 2.90 11.65
CA LEU A 292 13.85 1.84 12.39
C LEU A 292 13.67 2.16 13.87
N GLN A 293 14.66 2.79 14.52
CA GLN A 293 14.52 3.18 15.92
C GLN A 293 13.27 4.04 16.16
N GLY A 294 12.92 4.89 15.18
CA GLY A 294 11.74 5.75 15.22
C GLY A 294 10.43 4.99 15.41
N LEU A 295 10.30 3.76 14.89
CA LEU A 295 9.10 2.93 15.06
C LEU A 295 8.80 2.59 16.53
N SER A 296 9.82 2.60 17.38
CA SER A 296 9.64 2.37 18.82
C SER A 296 9.21 3.62 19.59
N SER A 297 9.28 4.82 18.99
CA SER A 297 8.97 6.08 19.68
C SER A 297 7.48 6.23 19.99
N PRO A 298 7.08 6.52 21.24
CA PRO A 298 5.69 6.88 21.57
C PRO A 298 5.11 8.05 20.76
N ALA A 299 5.98 8.95 20.28
CA ALA A 299 5.63 10.08 19.41
C ALA A 299 5.93 9.79 17.94
N TYR A 300 5.83 8.53 17.51
CA TYR A 300 6.05 8.13 16.13
C TYR A 300 5.12 8.89 15.17
N ASP A 301 5.74 9.62 14.26
CA ASP A 301 5.11 10.09 13.03
C ASP A 301 5.36 9.09 11.91
N HIS A 302 4.34 8.89 11.08
CA HIS A 302 4.40 7.91 10.01
C HIS A 302 5.58 8.16 9.08
N THR A 303 6.32 7.10 8.81
CA THR A 303 7.50 7.10 7.96
C THR A 303 7.39 5.93 7.02
N TYR A 304 7.63 6.16 5.73
CA TYR A 304 7.70 5.10 4.74
C TYR A 304 9.02 4.32 4.86
N PHE A 305 8.96 3.01 4.66
CA PHE A 305 10.13 2.12 4.68
C PHE A 305 10.24 1.30 3.39
N VAL A 306 9.66 0.09 3.36
CA VAL A 306 9.65 -0.77 2.17
C VAL A 306 8.28 -0.64 1.52
N ASP A 307 8.09 0.43 0.74
CA ASP A 307 6.81 0.82 0.15
C ASP A 307 6.79 0.65 -1.39
N GLY A 308 7.82 0.02 -1.95
CA GLY A 308 7.97 -0.16 -3.38
C GLY A 308 7.38 -1.46 -3.92
N ASP A 309 7.28 -1.54 -5.24
CA ASP A 309 6.77 -2.72 -5.93
C ASP A 309 7.87 -3.78 -6.13
N ILE A 310 7.45 -5.01 -6.37
CA ILE A 310 8.29 -6.20 -6.35
C ILE A 310 8.21 -6.91 -7.72
N VAL A 311 9.35 -7.45 -8.14
CA VAL A 311 9.42 -8.41 -9.24
C VAL A 311 10.24 -9.62 -8.80
N VAL A 312 9.81 -10.81 -9.19
CA VAL A 312 10.59 -12.04 -9.00
C VAL A 312 10.79 -12.69 -10.36
N SER A 313 12.02 -13.07 -10.70
CA SER A 313 12.29 -13.86 -11.90
C SER A 313 11.70 -15.26 -11.75
N GLN A 314 11.18 -15.82 -12.84
CA GLN A 314 10.75 -17.22 -12.86
C GLN A 314 11.97 -18.11 -13.10
N ALA A 315 12.10 -19.23 -12.38
CA ALA A 315 13.21 -20.19 -12.54
C ALA A 315 13.41 -20.67 -14.00
N THR A 316 12.33 -20.76 -14.78
CA THR A 316 12.34 -21.13 -16.21
C THR A 316 12.89 -20.03 -17.13
N ALA A 317 12.97 -18.80 -16.63
CA ALA A 317 13.42 -17.61 -17.33
C ALA A 317 14.82 -17.15 -16.89
N GLY A 318 15.68 -18.06 -16.42
CA GLY A 318 17.13 -17.92 -16.48
C GLY A 318 17.81 -17.07 -15.41
N ASN A 319 18.48 -17.75 -14.49
CA ASN A 319 19.83 -17.42 -14.02
C ASN A 319 20.39 -18.68 -13.33
N GLY A 320 20.51 -19.78 -14.08
CA GLY A 320 20.92 -21.06 -13.49
C GLY A 320 19.93 -21.65 -12.46
N ASN A 321 18.62 -21.60 -12.73
CA ASN A 321 17.52 -22.04 -11.86
C ASN A 321 17.26 -21.19 -10.60
N GLN A 322 17.74 -19.94 -10.55
CA GLN A 322 17.46 -19.04 -9.43
C GLN A 322 16.16 -18.23 -9.62
N ASN A 323 15.44 -18.03 -8.52
CA ASN A 323 14.37 -17.03 -8.38
C ASN A 323 14.97 -15.77 -7.74
N ILE A 324 15.22 -14.73 -8.55
CA ILE A 324 15.77 -13.46 -8.09
C ILE A 324 14.61 -12.50 -7.85
N LEU A 325 14.44 -12.09 -6.60
CA LEU A 325 13.53 -11.03 -6.21
C LEU A 325 14.26 -9.70 -6.28
N ALA A 326 13.63 -8.69 -6.88
CA ALA A 326 14.05 -7.29 -6.79
C ALA A 326 12.88 -6.44 -6.32
N ALA A 327 13.14 -5.58 -5.33
CA ALA A 327 12.12 -4.73 -4.73
C ALA A 327 12.65 -3.30 -4.56
N SER A 328 11.86 -2.33 -4.99
CA SER A 328 12.17 -0.93 -4.71
C SER A 328 11.77 -0.55 -3.29
N LEU A 329 12.38 0.52 -2.76
CA LEU A 329 11.99 1.07 -1.46
C LEU A 329 10.78 2.02 -1.55
N GLY A 330 10.34 2.35 -2.76
CA GLY A 330 9.22 3.25 -2.98
C GLY A 330 9.50 4.63 -2.36
N ARG A 331 8.63 5.04 -1.43
CA ARG A 331 8.77 6.32 -0.70
C ARG A 331 9.74 6.24 0.47
N GLY A 332 10.12 5.05 0.94
CA GLY A 332 10.95 4.93 2.14
C GLY A 332 12.44 5.06 1.92
N GLY A 333 12.90 5.04 0.67
CA GLY A 333 14.30 5.28 0.33
C GLY A 333 14.52 5.34 -1.18
N ARG A 334 15.73 5.74 -1.57
CA ARG A 334 16.13 5.76 -2.97
C ARG A 334 16.78 4.44 -3.35
N GLY A 335 16.45 3.94 -4.54
CA GLY A 335 16.97 2.68 -5.04
C GLY A 335 16.16 1.44 -4.66
N LEU A 336 16.81 0.29 -4.82
CA LEU A 336 16.23 -1.04 -4.74
C LEU A 336 17.25 -2.05 -4.22
N PHE A 337 16.77 -3.22 -3.87
CA PHE A 337 17.62 -4.35 -3.46
C PHE A 337 17.18 -5.64 -4.16
N ALA A 338 18.07 -6.62 -4.18
CA ALA A 338 17.79 -7.93 -4.73
C ALA A 338 18.21 -9.08 -3.81
N LEU A 339 17.41 -10.14 -3.83
CA LEU A 339 17.54 -11.34 -3.02
C LEU A 339 17.38 -12.59 -3.90
N ASP A 340 18.11 -13.64 -3.58
CA ASP A 340 17.83 -14.99 -4.08
C ASP A 340 16.79 -15.64 -3.17
N VAL A 341 15.60 -15.86 -3.74
CA VAL A 341 14.44 -16.46 -3.08
C VAL A 341 14.10 -17.84 -3.62
N THR A 342 15.07 -18.54 -4.22
CA THR A 342 14.89 -19.90 -4.76
C THR A 342 14.49 -20.90 -3.66
N HIS A 343 15.05 -20.74 -2.46
CA HIS A 343 14.78 -21.59 -1.29
C HIS A 343 14.42 -20.72 -0.07
N PRO A 344 13.18 -20.21 -0.01
CA PRO A 344 12.81 -19.23 1.02
C PRO A 344 12.76 -19.82 2.44
N ASP A 345 12.56 -21.13 2.59
CA ASP A 345 12.56 -21.84 3.87
C ASP A 345 13.95 -21.93 4.52
N THR A 346 14.99 -21.93 3.68
CA THR A 346 16.41 -21.89 4.08
C THR A 346 17.07 -20.54 3.79
N PHE A 347 16.29 -19.46 3.70
CA PHE A 347 16.84 -18.12 3.47
C PHE A 347 17.93 -17.80 4.50
N GLY A 348 19.08 -17.37 4.02
CA GLY A 348 20.26 -17.16 4.85
C GLY A 348 21.35 -16.37 4.15
N ASN A 349 22.59 -16.57 4.58
CA ASN A 349 23.72 -15.71 4.21
C ASN A 349 23.91 -15.48 2.70
N SER A 350 23.82 -16.54 1.90
CA SER A 350 23.96 -16.49 0.43
C SER A 350 22.71 -16.00 -0.31
N SER A 351 21.59 -15.81 0.40
CA SER A 351 20.34 -15.34 -0.20
C SER A 351 20.33 -13.82 -0.44
N PHE A 352 21.25 -13.07 0.17
CA PHE A 352 21.45 -11.66 -0.14
C PHE A 352 22.32 -11.49 -1.37
N LEU A 353 21.83 -10.75 -2.39
CA LEU A 353 22.60 -10.50 -3.62
C LEU A 353 23.26 -9.12 -3.58
N TRP A 354 22.46 -8.05 -3.47
CA TRP A 354 22.96 -6.67 -3.46
C TRP A 354 21.87 -5.67 -3.07
N GLU A 355 22.29 -4.47 -2.70
CA GLU A 355 21.44 -3.29 -2.62
C GLU A 355 22.07 -2.18 -3.46
N TYR A 356 21.29 -1.59 -4.37
CA TYR A 356 21.70 -0.40 -5.12
C TYR A 356 21.02 0.81 -4.50
N THR A 357 21.47 1.17 -3.30
CA THR A 357 20.91 2.26 -2.47
C THR A 357 22.04 3.13 -1.92
N PRO A 358 21.80 4.43 -1.65
CA PRO A 358 22.83 5.34 -1.18
C PRO A 358 23.55 4.92 0.12
N SER A 359 22.86 4.20 1.01
CA SER A 359 23.44 3.73 2.28
C SER A 359 24.20 2.41 2.16
N ALA A 360 24.07 1.69 1.05
CA ALA A 360 24.61 0.34 0.88
C ALA A 360 25.67 0.22 -0.23
N ASP A 361 25.62 1.08 -1.25
CA ASP A 361 26.53 1.05 -2.39
C ASP A 361 27.12 2.43 -2.69
N THR A 362 28.44 2.51 -2.85
CA THR A 362 29.15 3.78 -3.07
C THR A 362 28.88 4.40 -4.44
N ASN A 363 28.57 3.58 -5.46
CA ASN A 363 28.18 4.09 -6.77
C ASN A 363 26.77 4.67 -6.68
N ALA A 364 25.83 3.98 -6.04
CA ALA A 364 24.49 4.50 -5.78
C ALA A 364 24.52 5.76 -4.90
N ALA A 365 25.43 5.84 -3.93
CA ALA A 365 25.61 7.03 -3.08
C ALA A 365 26.10 8.27 -3.85
N SER A 366 26.92 8.07 -4.88
CA SER A 366 27.44 9.13 -5.76
C SER A 366 26.56 9.37 -6.99
N ASP A 367 25.54 8.54 -7.20
CA ASP A 367 24.62 8.66 -8.32
C ASP A 367 23.49 9.67 -8.01
N ASN A 368 23.64 10.88 -8.56
CA ASN A 368 22.64 11.92 -8.44
C ASN A 368 21.36 11.60 -9.22
N ASP A 369 21.38 10.69 -10.20
CA ASP A 369 20.19 10.40 -10.99
C ASP A 369 19.23 9.43 -10.26
N LEU A 370 19.69 8.75 -9.19
CA LEU A 370 18.87 7.79 -8.45
C LEU A 370 17.87 8.50 -7.51
N GLY A 371 16.58 8.24 -7.70
CA GLY A 371 15.46 8.82 -6.95
C GLY A 371 14.61 7.78 -6.20
N TYR A 372 13.41 8.20 -5.84
CA TYR A 372 12.38 7.36 -5.21
C TYR A 372 11.61 6.59 -6.30
N ILE A 373 11.88 5.29 -6.39
CA ILE A 373 11.37 4.44 -7.46
C ILE A 373 9.93 4.01 -7.11
N LEU A 374 8.96 4.77 -7.61
CA LEU A 374 7.53 4.48 -7.48
C LEU A 374 7.01 3.52 -8.55
N GLY A 375 7.73 3.38 -9.66
CA GLY A 375 7.40 2.41 -10.70
C GLY A 375 7.84 0.99 -10.33
N ARG A 376 7.17 -0.01 -10.91
CA ARG A 376 7.59 -1.40 -10.79
C ARG A 376 8.90 -1.67 -11.54
N PRO A 377 9.91 -2.28 -10.90
CA PRO A 377 11.07 -2.81 -11.62
C PRO A 377 10.66 -4.00 -12.48
N ASN A 378 11.28 -4.16 -13.65
CA ASN A 378 11.02 -5.28 -14.54
C ASN A 378 12.25 -6.17 -14.67
N TYR A 379 12.01 -7.46 -14.92
CA TYR A 379 13.05 -8.44 -15.16
C TYR A 379 12.96 -8.90 -16.62
N TYR A 380 13.99 -8.60 -17.42
CA TYR A 380 14.02 -8.93 -18.84
C TYR A 380 15.28 -9.71 -19.21
N LYS A 381 15.16 -10.55 -20.24
CA LYS A 381 16.31 -11.05 -20.99
C LYS A 381 16.66 -10.02 -22.06
N MET A 382 17.91 -9.56 -22.08
CA MET A 382 18.38 -8.54 -23.02
C MET A 382 18.97 -9.20 -24.28
N ASN A 383 19.04 -8.45 -25.38
CA ASN A 383 19.61 -8.89 -26.66
C ASN A 383 21.10 -9.32 -26.58
N ASN A 384 21.83 -8.93 -25.53
CA ASN A 384 23.20 -9.42 -25.28
C ASN A 384 23.25 -10.77 -24.54
N GLY A 385 22.10 -11.42 -24.32
CA GLY A 385 21.95 -12.72 -23.68
C GLY A 385 21.97 -12.67 -22.14
N LYS A 386 22.20 -11.51 -21.52
CA LYS A 386 22.15 -11.35 -20.06
C LYS A 386 20.74 -11.00 -19.59
N TYR A 387 20.43 -11.36 -18.36
CA TYR A 387 19.25 -10.87 -17.68
C TYR A 387 19.53 -9.53 -17.03
N ALA A 388 18.52 -8.67 -16.99
CA ALA A 388 18.63 -7.36 -16.40
C ALA A 388 17.38 -6.98 -15.61
N ILE A 389 17.60 -6.21 -14.55
CA ILE A 389 16.54 -5.47 -13.86
C ILE A 389 16.50 -4.07 -14.45
N VAL A 390 15.33 -3.72 -14.98
CA VAL A 390 15.09 -2.48 -15.73
C VAL A 390 14.03 -1.64 -15.03
N PHE A 391 14.36 -0.39 -14.73
CA PHE A 391 13.48 0.52 -13.99
C PHE A 391 13.76 1.98 -14.36
N GLY A 392 12.75 2.83 -14.20
CA GLY A 392 12.93 4.28 -14.23
C GLY A 392 13.50 4.78 -12.90
N ASN A 393 14.31 5.82 -12.96
CA ASN A 393 15.01 6.36 -11.79
C ASN A 393 14.09 6.90 -10.68
N GLY A 394 12.82 7.10 -11.00
CA GLY A 394 11.82 7.60 -10.07
C GLY A 394 11.93 9.11 -9.85
N VAL A 395 11.21 9.58 -8.84
CA VAL A 395 11.01 11.02 -8.59
C VAL A 395 12.00 11.56 -7.56
N ASN A 396 12.15 12.88 -7.49
CA ASN A 396 13.00 13.57 -6.51
C ASN A 396 14.46 13.07 -6.46
N SER A 397 15.02 12.72 -7.62
CA SER A 397 16.46 12.47 -7.74
C SER A 397 17.24 13.79 -7.62
N PRO A 398 18.42 13.82 -6.96
CA PRO A 398 19.25 15.04 -6.89
C PRO A 398 19.58 15.66 -8.26
N GLY A 399 19.73 14.81 -9.27
CA GLY A 399 20.05 15.15 -10.65
C GLY A 399 18.86 15.72 -11.43
N LYS A 400 17.62 15.55 -10.94
CA LYS A 400 16.40 16.16 -11.50
C LYS A 400 16.12 15.79 -12.96
N LYS A 401 16.50 14.57 -13.34
CA LYS A 401 16.44 14.03 -14.70
C LYS A 401 15.54 12.80 -14.76
N ALA A 402 14.98 12.53 -15.94
CA ALA A 402 14.36 11.25 -16.26
C ALA A 402 15.40 10.31 -16.88
N VAL A 403 15.74 9.24 -16.16
CA VAL A 403 16.81 8.30 -16.52
C VAL A 403 16.29 6.87 -16.44
N LEU A 404 16.53 6.09 -17.49
CA LEU A 404 16.29 4.64 -17.51
C LEU A 404 17.52 3.92 -16.98
N TYR A 405 17.32 3.04 -16.00
CA TYR A 405 18.35 2.16 -15.44
C TYR A 405 18.19 0.75 -15.99
N ILE A 406 19.32 0.14 -16.36
CA ILE A 406 19.43 -1.26 -16.77
C ILE A 406 20.57 -1.87 -15.95
N ILE A 407 20.23 -2.65 -14.94
CA ILE A 407 21.20 -3.40 -14.13
C ILE A 407 21.31 -4.81 -14.73
N GLU A 408 22.37 -5.03 -15.50
CA GLU A 408 22.72 -6.35 -16.03
C GLU A 408 23.23 -7.24 -14.90
N LEU A 409 22.80 -8.51 -14.90
CA LEU A 409 23.12 -9.48 -13.87
C LEU A 409 24.10 -10.53 -14.39
N THR A 410 24.99 -10.98 -13.50
CA THR A 410 25.81 -12.17 -13.72
C THR A 410 24.93 -13.43 -13.64
N SER A 411 25.52 -14.59 -13.97
CA SER A 411 24.84 -15.90 -13.86
C SER A 411 24.37 -16.26 -12.44
N THR A 412 24.85 -15.55 -11.42
CA THR A 412 24.53 -15.78 -9.99
C THR A 412 23.60 -14.71 -9.42
N GLY A 413 23.10 -13.80 -10.27
CA GLY A 413 22.23 -12.70 -9.86
C GLY A 413 22.94 -11.48 -9.27
N ALA A 414 24.27 -11.46 -9.24
CA ALA A 414 25.03 -10.28 -8.82
C ALA A 414 24.99 -9.19 -9.90
N ILE A 415 25.22 -7.92 -9.53
CA ILE A 415 25.37 -6.83 -10.49
C ILE A 415 26.62 -7.09 -11.33
N ASP A 416 26.43 -7.18 -12.65
CA ASP A 416 27.51 -7.21 -13.63
C ASP A 416 27.85 -5.80 -14.09
N THR A 417 26.83 -5.06 -14.55
CA THR A 417 26.99 -3.69 -15.05
C THR A 417 25.71 -2.88 -14.82
N VAL A 418 25.86 -1.62 -14.42
CA VAL A 418 24.75 -0.66 -14.36
C VAL A 418 24.86 0.28 -15.56
N ARG A 419 23.87 0.25 -16.45
CA ARG A 419 23.74 1.18 -17.57
C ARG A 419 22.64 2.20 -17.27
N LYS A 420 22.88 3.45 -17.69
CA LYS A 420 21.95 4.56 -17.57
C LYS A 420 21.70 5.18 -18.93
N ILE A 421 20.44 5.44 -19.25
CA ILE A 421 20.03 6.17 -20.45
C ILE A 421 19.27 7.40 -19.99
N ASP A 422 19.95 8.55 -20.02
CA ASP A 422 19.35 9.86 -19.77
C ASP A 422 18.56 10.28 -21.01
N THR A 423 17.30 10.66 -20.83
CA THR A 423 16.45 11.17 -21.91
C THR A 423 16.99 12.49 -22.48
N GLY A 424 17.73 13.27 -21.68
CA GLY A 424 18.22 14.59 -22.05
C GLY A 424 17.13 15.65 -22.19
N VAL A 425 15.90 15.34 -21.76
CA VAL A 425 14.71 16.19 -21.91
C VAL A 425 14.04 16.40 -20.56
N GLY A 426 13.50 17.61 -20.37
CA GLY A 426 12.81 18.03 -19.16
C GLY A 426 13.72 18.58 -18.07
N THR A 427 13.11 19.24 -17.08
CA THR A 427 13.78 19.79 -15.91
C THR A 427 12.97 19.47 -14.67
N ASP A 428 13.60 18.98 -13.60
CA ASP A 428 12.87 18.50 -12.42
C ASP A 428 11.99 17.28 -12.73
N ASN A 429 12.59 16.34 -13.48
CA ASN A 429 11.90 15.20 -14.05
C ASN A 429 12.29 13.88 -13.33
N GLY A 430 11.61 12.80 -13.68
CA GLY A 430 11.80 11.46 -13.13
C GLY A 430 11.02 10.43 -13.95
N MET A 431 11.66 9.30 -14.26
CA MET A 431 11.06 8.25 -15.10
C MET A 431 10.29 7.22 -14.26
N PHE A 432 9.12 6.82 -14.75
CA PHE A 432 8.28 5.78 -14.15
C PHE A 432 8.58 4.38 -14.69
N ALA A 433 7.70 3.41 -14.39
CA ALA A 433 7.89 2.01 -14.76
C ALA A 433 8.03 1.85 -16.29
N PRO A 434 9.16 1.32 -16.79
CA PRO A 434 9.31 1.00 -18.20
C PRO A 434 8.51 -0.26 -18.54
N THR A 435 8.13 -0.42 -19.80
CA THR A 435 7.54 -1.64 -20.38
C THR A 435 8.40 -2.09 -21.55
N GLY A 436 8.78 -3.37 -21.53
CA GLY A 436 9.53 -4.01 -22.60
C GLY A 436 8.63 -4.56 -23.69
N LEU A 437 9.07 -4.43 -24.93
CA LEU A 437 8.47 -5.06 -26.11
C LEU A 437 9.50 -5.93 -26.81
N ASP A 438 9.15 -7.20 -26.96
CA ASP A 438 9.80 -8.18 -27.84
C ASP A 438 9.06 -8.14 -29.19
N THR A 439 9.73 -7.63 -30.22
CA THR A 439 9.10 -7.35 -31.51
C THR A 439 9.15 -8.52 -32.47
N ASP A 440 10.09 -9.45 -32.29
CA ASP A 440 10.31 -10.61 -33.15
C ASP A 440 9.90 -11.94 -32.48
N GLY A 441 9.53 -11.91 -31.20
CA GLY A 441 9.06 -13.06 -30.42
C GLY A 441 10.17 -14.01 -30.01
N ASN A 442 11.43 -13.56 -29.97
CA ASN A 442 12.59 -14.39 -29.66
C ASN A 442 12.83 -14.59 -28.15
N GLY A 443 12.04 -13.95 -27.30
CA GLY A 443 12.12 -14.02 -25.84
C GLY A 443 13.15 -13.06 -25.22
N THR A 444 13.66 -12.09 -25.98
CA THR A 444 14.49 -10.98 -25.49
C THR A 444 13.83 -9.64 -25.77
N VAL A 445 14.11 -8.64 -24.94
CA VAL A 445 13.51 -7.31 -25.10
C VAL A 445 14.29 -6.49 -26.14
N ASP A 446 13.54 -5.92 -27.09
CA ASP A 446 14.09 -5.06 -28.16
C ASP A 446 13.92 -3.59 -27.85
N LEU A 447 12.72 -3.22 -27.37
CA LEU A 447 12.33 -1.84 -27.12
C LEU A 447 11.87 -1.67 -25.68
N LEU A 448 12.17 -0.52 -25.09
CA LEU A 448 11.71 -0.12 -23.77
C LEU A 448 10.95 1.20 -23.90
N TYR A 449 9.71 1.21 -23.44
CA TYR A 449 8.84 2.39 -23.40
C TYR A 449 8.65 2.80 -21.95
N ALA A 450 8.83 4.07 -21.62
CA ALA A 450 8.60 4.58 -20.28
C ALA A 450 8.05 5.99 -20.37
N GLY A 451 7.11 6.31 -19.49
CA GLY A 451 6.67 7.68 -19.26
C GLY A 451 7.47 8.35 -18.15
N ASP A 452 7.47 9.68 -18.16
CA ASP A 452 8.12 10.51 -17.15
C ASP A 452 7.14 11.48 -16.45
N LEU A 453 7.65 12.29 -15.51
CA LEU A 453 6.85 13.28 -14.78
C LEU A 453 6.27 14.39 -15.67
N GLU A 454 6.88 14.64 -16.82
CA GLU A 454 6.42 15.62 -17.79
C GLU A 454 5.46 15.04 -18.84
N ALA A 455 5.08 13.76 -18.67
CA ALA A 455 4.18 13.01 -19.54
C ALA A 455 4.71 12.82 -20.98
N ASN A 456 6.04 12.67 -21.13
CA ASN A 456 6.69 12.29 -22.39
C ASN A 456 6.63 10.77 -22.64
#